data_AF-A0A2D4ZKR1-F1
#
_entry.id   AF-A0A2D4ZKR1-F1
#
_cell.length_a   1.000
_cell.length_b   1.000
_cell.length_c   1.000
_cell.angle_alpha   90.00
_cell.angle_beta   90.00
_cell.angle_gamma   90.00
#
_symmetry.space_group_name_H-M   'P 1'
#
loop_
_entity.id
_entity.type
_entity.pdbx_description
1 polymer ?
#
loop_
_entity_poly.entity_id
_entity_poly.type
_entity_poly.pdbx_seq_one_letter_code
_entity_poly.pdbx_strand_id
1 'polypeptide(L)'
;FLTPPFGFALFYLRGVAPAVVRTIEMYRGVIPFILLQLLALGIVGNYPQLVNYLPNRSNLLSESAPPPRNPRLQFCMDQFVGDQIAASGGATVAAIEKAKRIDLSNLSDILADPIANSLKEADKALENLAQISVTAAAVKASEDSYRPMLSQVRSVQKQLRQENEHLKASEKELARLKGEEFAQRRAALTTDVADTKAKIATLEGEIPASWETEYETFSLLTAAETKARNTYRRAADGTFEGASEALMVLEATSAYIALEAELIGLRSIIEAVELDADYKSAEEAVKQAERSVRAVEGADDVKKALGKAKKALGKRKKDREKALAHYEEALELYAAQLEWRAQAEAELRGPLNEYVEALKGTLGARLQPALTRDQALFLASCTAVHRDLSLNF
;
A
#
# COMPACT_ATOMS: atom_id res chain seq x y z
N PHE A 1 4.59 27.18 31.81
CA PHE A 1 5.64 27.97 32.50
C PHE A 1 5.21 29.39 32.88
N LEU A 2 4.35 30.06 32.09
CA LEU A 2 3.91 31.44 32.33
C LEU A 2 2.42 31.58 32.73
N THR A 3 1.62 30.52 32.64
CA THR A 3 0.19 30.51 32.99
C THR A 3 -0.07 29.66 34.24
N PRO A 4 -0.80 30.17 35.26
CA PRO A 4 -1.22 29.35 36.41
C PRO A 4 -2.09 28.17 35.97
N PRO A 5 -2.00 26.97 36.59
CA PRO A 5 -1.23 26.59 37.79
C PRO A 5 0.26 26.24 37.53
N PHE A 6 0.69 26.21 36.26
CA PHE A 6 2.05 25.84 35.83
C PHE A 6 2.98 27.05 35.61
N GLY A 7 2.72 28.14 36.34
CA GLY A 7 3.39 29.45 36.25
C GLY A 7 4.70 29.53 37.03
N PHE A 8 5.50 28.45 37.09
CA PHE A 8 6.69 28.38 37.96
C PHE A 8 7.65 29.56 37.80
N ALA A 9 7.83 30.07 36.58
CA ALA A 9 8.69 31.23 36.33
C ALA A 9 8.18 32.50 37.05
N LEU A 10 6.87 32.71 37.11
CA LEU A 10 6.27 33.82 37.86
C LEU A 10 6.40 33.65 39.36
N PHE A 11 6.30 32.42 39.87
CA PHE A 11 6.51 32.11 41.29
C PHE A 11 7.98 32.30 41.70
N TYR A 12 8.94 31.88 40.87
CA TYR A 12 10.36 32.16 41.10
C TYR A 12 10.65 33.66 41.10
N LEU A 13 10.09 34.40 40.13
CA LEU A 13 10.28 35.84 40.04
C LEU A 13 9.66 36.55 41.25
N ARG A 14 8.54 36.04 41.79
CA ARG A 14 7.94 36.55 43.03
C ARG A 14 8.81 36.28 44.26
N GLY A 15 9.55 35.18 44.27
CA GLY A 15 10.49 34.83 45.34
C GLY A 15 11.70 35.76 45.45
N VAL A 16 12.08 36.43 44.35
CA VAL A 16 13.22 37.38 44.31
C VAL A 16 12.81 38.85 44.15
N ALA A 17 11.54 39.13 43.82
CA ALA A 17 11.06 40.50 43.61
C ALA A 17 10.80 41.25 44.95
N PRO A 18 11.23 42.52 45.07
CA PRO A 18 10.98 43.33 46.26
C PRO A 18 9.49 43.59 46.48
N ALA A 19 9.06 43.77 47.74
CA ALA A 19 7.66 43.89 48.14
C ALA A 19 6.90 45.06 47.50
N VAL A 20 7.62 46.03 46.92
CA VAL A 20 7.06 47.15 46.15
C VAL A 20 6.43 46.71 44.83
N VAL A 21 6.91 45.61 44.22
CA VAL A 21 6.35 45.07 42.97
C VAL A 21 5.19 44.16 43.31
N ARG A 22 3.98 44.58 42.90
CA ARG A 22 2.77 43.81 43.17
C ARG A 22 2.69 42.61 42.24
N THR A 23 2.16 41.50 42.72
CA THR A 23 1.97 40.28 41.91
C THR A 23 1.18 40.57 40.63
N ILE A 24 0.22 41.51 40.67
CA ILE A 24 -0.56 41.93 39.50
C ILE A 24 0.28 42.62 38.42
N GLU A 25 1.33 43.34 38.80
CA GLU A 25 2.25 44.01 37.86
C GLU A 25 3.11 42.98 37.15
N MET A 26 3.52 41.93 37.85
CA MET A 26 4.20 40.76 37.27
C MET A 26 3.29 40.02 36.29
N TYR A 27 2.02 39.81 36.65
CA TYR A 27 1.04 39.19 35.74
C TYR A 27 0.77 40.05 34.50
N ARG A 28 0.72 41.37 34.63
CA ARG A 28 0.59 42.26 33.46
C ARG A 28 1.84 42.23 32.57
N GLY A 29 3.03 42.17 33.17
CA GLY A 29 4.29 42.08 32.44
C GLY A 29 4.45 40.80 31.64
N VAL A 30 3.79 39.70 32.02
CA VAL A 30 3.85 38.43 31.28
C VAL A 30 2.89 38.37 30.09
N ILE A 31 1.85 39.21 30.05
CA ILE A 31 0.83 39.19 28.99
C ILE A 31 1.45 39.29 27.58
N PRO A 32 2.39 40.20 27.30
CA PRO A 32 3.05 40.26 25.98
C PRO A 32 3.74 38.94 25.59
N PHE A 33 4.36 38.23 26.54
CA PHE A 33 5.01 36.95 26.29
C PHE A 33 4.00 35.83 26.02
N ILE A 34 2.87 35.83 26.73
CA ILE A 34 1.77 34.89 26.46
C ILE A 34 1.19 35.14 25.06
N LEU A 35 1.00 36.41 24.68
CA LEU A 35 0.54 36.76 23.33
C LEU A 35 1.54 36.30 22.26
N LEU A 36 2.84 36.47 22.47
CA LEU A 36 3.88 35.95 21.57
C LEU A 36 3.84 34.42 21.47
N GLN A 37 3.61 33.71 22.57
CA GLN A 37 3.46 32.24 22.56
C GLN A 37 2.21 31.80 21.79
N LEU A 38 1.08 32.48 22.02
CA LEU A 38 -0.17 32.21 21.28
C LEU A 38 -0.02 32.54 19.79
N LEU A 39 0.70 33.62 19.46
CA LEU A 39 1.03 33.96 18.08
C LEU A 39 1.88 32.86 17.43
N ALA A 40 2.94 32.41 18.11
CA ALA A 40 3.78 31.32 17.61
C ALA A 40 2.98 30.02 17.43
N LEU A 41 2.11 29.69 18.38
CA LEU A 41 1.20 28.54 18.29
C LEU A 41 0.23 28.70 17.12
N GLY A 42 -0.30 29.91 16.90
CA GLY A 42 -1.14 30.25 15.77
C GLY A 42 -0.42 30.04 14.44
N ILE A 43 0.82 30.52 14.31
CA ILE A 43 1.63 30.32 13.09
C ILE A 43 1.86 28.82 12.85
N VAL A 44 2.31 28.08 13.86
CA VAL A 44 2.56 26.64 13.74
C VAL A 44 1.29 25.85 13.40
N GLY A 45 0.16 26.21 14.02
CA GLY A 45 -1.13 25.58 13.77
C GLY A 45 -1.67 25.82 12.35
N ASN A 46 -1.42 27.01 11.77
CA ASN A 46 -1.85 27.33 10.40
C ASN A 46 -0.89 26.80 9.33
N TYR A 47 0.39 26.58 9.66
CA TYR A 47 1.40 26.11 8.73
C TYR A 47 2.06 24.82 9.23
N PRO A 48 1.35 23.67 9.22
CA PRO A 48 1.85 22.40 9.76
C PRO A 48 3.14 21.93 9.07
N GLN A 49 3.37 22.34 7.82
CA GLN A 49 4.59 22.06 7.07
C GLN A 49 5.86 22.52 7.81
N LEU A 50 5.81 23.63 8.56
CA LEU A 50 6.96 24.16 9.30
C LEU A 50 7.51 23.18 10.34
N VAL A 51 6.62 22.39 10.95
CA VAL A 51 6.99 21.46 12.04
C VAL A 51 7.07 20.02 11.54
N ASN A 52 6.28 19.65 10.53
CA ASN A 52 6.23 18.27 10.03
C ASN A 52 7.30 17.96 8.98
N TYR A 53 7.78 18.94 8.20
CA TYR A 53 8.71 18.68 7.10
C TYR A 53 10.06 18.13 7.58
N LEU A 54 10.69 18.78 8.56
CA LEU A 54 12.03 18.39 9.00
C LEU A 54 12.07 16.98 9.63
N PRO A 55 11.13 16.60 10.52
CA PRO A 55 11.01 15.22 11.00
C PRO A 55 10.78 14.22 9.87
N ASN A 56 9.86 14.51 8.93
CA ASN A 56 9.61 13.63 7.80
C ASN A 56 10.85 13.46 6.92
N ARG A 57 11.56 14.54 6.62
CA ARG A 57 12.80 14.52 5.84
C ARG A 57 13.88 13.70 6.54
N SER A 58 14.09 13.90 7.84
CA SER A 58 15.07 13.14 8.61
C SER A 58 14.74 11.64 8.64
N ASN A 59 13.46 11.29 8.79
CA ASN A 59 13.01 9.91 8.84
C ASN A 59 13.11 9.21 7.47
N LEU A 60 12.64 9.87 6.41
CA LEU A 60 12.60 9.29 5.06
C LEU A 60 13.96 9.23 4.36
N LEU A 61 14.95 10.02 4.82
CA LEU A 61 16.34 9.94 4.34
C LEU A 61 17.22 9.02 5.21
N SER A 62 16.68 8.44 6.28
CA SER A 62 17.44 7.55 7.17
C SER A 62 17.59 6.15 6.55
N GLU A 63 18.58 5.38 7.04
CA GLU A 63 18.70 3.96 6.68
C GLU A 63 17.51 3.12 7.18
N SER A 64 16.81 3.60 8.21
CA SER A 64 15.57 3.02 8.74
C SER A 64 14.31 3.51 8.02
N ALA A 65 14.44 4.15 6.86
CA ALA A 65 13.30 4.66 6.12
C ALA A 65 12.31 3.53 5.78
N PRO A 66 10.99 3.79 5.87
CA PRO A 66 10.00 2.82 5.45
C PRO A 66 10.12 2.53 3.94
N PRO A 67 9.75 1.32 3.48
CA PRO A 67 9.83 0.97 2.08
C PRO A 67 8.89 1.83 1.22
N PRO A 68 9.21 2.06 -0.07
CA PRO A 68 8.37 2.83 -1.00
C PRO A 68 6.93 2.33 -1.12
N ARG A 69 6.68 1.03 -0.89
CA ARG A 69 5.36 0.39 -0.89
C ARG A 69 4.48 0.69 0.33
N ASN A 70 4.98 1.45 1.33
CA ASN A 70 4.23 1.73 2.56
C ASN A 70 2.87 2.42 2.28
N PRO A 71 1.73 1.88 2.74
CA PRO A 71 0.39 2.44 2.50
C PRO A 71 0.23 3.93 2.81
N ARG A 72 0.93 4.45 3.82
CA ARG A 72 0.85 5.87 4.22
C ARG A 72 1.48 6.82 3.20
N LEU A 73 2.44 6.33 2.42
CA LEU A 73 3.18 7.15 1.44
C LEU A 73 2.52 7.15 0.06
N GLN A 74 1.58 6.23 -0.19
CA GLN A 74 1.12 5.92 -1.54
C GLN A 74 0.47 7.10 -2.25
N PHE A 75 -0.31 7.92 -1.54
CA PHE A 75 -0.91 9.11 -2.14
C PHE A 75 0.16 10.06 -2.73
N CYS A 76 1.21 10.33 -1.95
CA CYS A 76 2.32 11.19 -2.38
C CYS A 76 3.21 10.47 -3.40
N MET A 77 3.35 9.15 -3.31
CA MET A 77 4.10 8.37 -4.31
C MET A 77 3.40 8.42 -5.68
N ASP A 78 2.07 8.31 -5.72
CA ASP A 78 1.30 8.44 -6.97
C ASP A 78 1.56 9.81 -7.62
N GLN A 79 1.57 10.89 -6.83
CA GLN A 79 1.88 12.24 -7.30
C GLN A 79 3.32 12.37 -7.80
N PHE A 80 4.29 11.86 -7.03
CA PHE A 80 5.69 11.84 -7.43
C PHE A 80 5.87 11.17 -8.79
N VAL A 81 5.27 10.00 -9.00
CA VAL A 81 5.38 9.28 -10.27
C VAL A 81 4.73 10.05 -11.42
N GLY A 82 3.56 10.65 -11.18
CA GLY A 82 2.91 11.52 -12.17
C GLY A 82 3.80 12.69 -12.59
N ASP A 83 4.39 13.39 -11.62
CA ASP A 83 5.30 14.51 -11.85
C ASP A 83 6.57 14.05 -12.57
N GLN A 84 7.13 12.90 -12.17
CA GLN A 84 8.34 12.34 -12.77
C GLN A 84 8.10 11.94 -14.24
N ILE A 85 6.96 11.32 -14.55
CA ILE A 85 6.61 10.96 -15.93
C ILE A 85 6.45 12.23 -16.78
N ALA A 86 5.76 13.25 -16.26
CA ALA A 86 5.59 14.53 -16.94
C ALA A 86 6.93 15.26 -17.16
N ALA A 87 7.82 15.27 -16.15
CA ALA A 87 9.12 15.92 -16.20
C ALA A 87 10.13 15.19 -17.10
N SER A 88 10.00 13.87 -17.25
CA SER A 88 10.92 13.03 -18.05
C SER A 88 10.80 13.21 -19.56
N GLY A 89 9.94 14.10 -20.06
CA GLY A 89 9.71 14.29 -21.49
C GLY A 89 9.11 13.06 -22.18
N GLY A 90 8.43 12.19 -21.42
CA GLY A 90 7.85 10.95 -21.91
C GLY A 90 8.83 9.78 -22.02
N ALA A 91 10.02 9.84 -21.38
CA ALA A 91 11.01 8.76 -21.45
C ALA A 91 10.45 7.39 -21.02
N THR A 92 9.67 7.32 -19.93
CA THR A 92 9.01 6.08 -19.50
C THR A 92 8.01 5.58 -20.56
N VAL A 93 7.22 6.48 -21.14
CA VAL A 93 6.24 6.12 -22.18
C VAL A 93 6.96 5.64 -23.45
N ALA A 94 8.04 6.31 -23.85
CA ALA A 94 8.86 5.90 -24.99
C ALA A 94 9.51 4.53 -24.77
N ALA A 95 9.95 4.21 -23.55
CA ALA A 95 10.48 2.90 -23.20
C ALA A 95 9.41 1.81 -23.29
N ILE A 96 8.18 2.07 -22.81
CA ILE A 96 7.03 1.17 -22.97
C ILE A 96 6.74 0.93 -24.45
N GLU A 97 6.66 1.99 -25.25
CA GLU A 97 6.40 1.88 -26.70
C GLU A 97 7.52 1.17 -27.47
N LYS A 98 8.78 1.31 -27.02
CA LYS A 98 9.91 0.55 -27.55
C LYS A 98 9.77 -0.93 -27.17
N ALA A 99 9.43 -1.24 -25.92
CA ALA A 99 9.27 -2.60 -25.43
C ALA A 99 8.10 -3.35 -26.10
N LYS A 100 7.03 -2.64 -26.50
CA LYS A 100 5.93 -3.19 -27.31
C LYS A 100 6.37 -3.72 -28.69
N ARG A 101 7.56 -3.35 -29.17
CA ARG A 101 8.12 -3.81 -30.44
C ARG A 101 8.98 -5.07 -30.29
N ILE A 102 9.15 -5.57 -29.07
CA ILE A 102 9.82 -6.84 -28.85
C ILE A 102 8.93 -7.93 -29.45
N ASP A 103 9.49 -8.71 -30.37
CA ASP A 103 8.79 -9.84 -30.95
C ASP A 103 8.73 -10.98 -29.93
N LEU A 104 7.52 -11.34 -29.52
CA LEU A 104 7.26 -12.39 -28.54
C LEU A 104 6.97 -13.74 -29.19
N SER A 105 6.78 -13.83 -30.51
CA SER A 105 6.24 -15.05 -31.15
C SER A 105 7.19 -16.24 -31.09
N ASN A 106 8.49 -15.98 -31.02
CA ASN A 106 9.54 -17.00 -31.03
C ASN A 106 10.15 -17.22 -29.63
N LEU A 107 9.57 -16.63 -28.59
CA LEU A 107 10.03 -16.79 -27.22
C LEU A 107 9.33 -17.95 -26.53
N SER A 108 10.02 -18.56 -25.57
CA SER A 108 9.38 -19.47 -24.62
C SER A 108 8.33 -18.71 -23.80
N ASP A 109 7.21 -19.37 -23.48
CA ASP A 109 6.16 -18.85 -22.59
C ASP A 109 6.72 -18.33 -21.25
N ILE A 110 7.83 -18.90 -20.77
CA ILE A 110 8.54 -18.46 -19.54
C ILE A 110 9.01 -16.99 -19.62
N LEU A 111 9.31 -16.50 -20.83
CA LEU A 111 9.68 -15.11 -21.09
C LEU A 111 8.55 -14.32 -21.72
N ALA A 112 7.80 -14.92 -22.65
CA ALA A 112 6.75 -14.24 -23.39
C ALA A 112 5.61 -13.78 -22.46
N ASP A 113 5.15 -14.64 -21.54
CA ASP A 113 4.02 -14.34 -20.67
C ASP A 113 4.30 -13.18 -19.70
N PRO A 114 5.43 -13.14 -18.95
CA PRO A 114 5.72 -12.01 -18.06
C PRO A 114 5.91 -10.69 -18.82
N ILE A 115 6.54 -10.70 -19.99
CA ILE A 115 6.72 -9.50 -20.82
C ILE A 115 5.36 -9.00 -21.35
N ALA A 116 4.53 -9.90 -21.89
CA ALA A 116 3.20 -9.55 -22.40
C ALA A 116 2.30 -8.96 -21.29
N ASN A 117 2.31 -9.59 -20.11
CA ASN A 117 1.56 -9.11 -18.95
C ASN A 117 2.09 -7.76 -18.45
N SER A 118 3.41 -7.56 -18.42
CA SER A 118 4.02 -6.28 -18.06
C SER A 118 3.54 -5.14 -18.97
N LEU A 119 3.58 -5.35 -20.29
CA LEU A 119 3.17 -4.36 -21.28
C LEU A 119 1.68 -4.03 -21.18
N LYS A 120 0.83 -5.05 -20.97
CA LYS A 120 -0.60 -4.88 -20.76
C LYS A 120 -0.91 -4.07 -19.51
N GLU A 121 -0.25 -4.37 -18.39
CA GLU A 121 -0.44 -3.62 -17.15
C GLU A 121 0.17 -2.21 -17.25
N ALA A 122 1.18 -1.98 -18.10
CA ALA A 122 1.74 -0.64 -18.35
C ALA A 122 0.70 0.32 -18.91
N ASP A 123 -0.06 -0.11 -19.93
CA ASP A 123 -1.13 0.71 -20.53
C ASP A 123 -2.20 1.05 -19.49
N LYS A 124 -2.62 0.05 -18.73
CA LYS A 124 -3.61 0.22 -17.65
C LYS A 124 -3.10 1.12 -16.52
N ALA A 125 -1.81 1.08 -16.21
CA ALA A 125 -1.19 1.96 -15.23
C ALA A 125 -1.22 3.41 -15.71
N LEU A 126 -0.81 3.69 -16.95
CA LEU A 126 -0.82 5.03 -17.53
C LEU A 126 -2.25 5.60 -17.63
N GLU A 127 -3.21 4.80 -18.08
CA GLU A 127 -4.63 5.19 -18.15
C GLU A 127 -5.16 5.59 -16.77
N ASN A 128 -4.94 4.73 -15.75
CA ASN A 128 -5.45 5.00 -14.42
C ASN A 128 -4.69 6.14 -13.73
N LEU A 129 -3.40 6.35 -14.04
CA LEU A 129 -2.65 7.50 -13.55
C LEU A 129 -3.23 8.82 -14.05
N ALA A 130 -3.61 8.88 -15.34
CA ALA A 130 -4.35 10.02 -15.87
C ALA A 130 -5.72 10.16 -15.19
N GLN A 131 -6.46 9.07 -15.01
CA GLN A 131 -7.77 9.08 -14.36
C GLN A 131 -7.74 9.56 -12.91
N ILE A 132 -6.63 9.37 -12.18
CA ILE A 132 -6.46 9.90 -10.81
C ILE A 132 -6.61 11.43 -10.80
N SER A 133 -6.01 12.15 -11.75
CA SER A 133 -6.12 13.62 -11.81
C SER A 133 -7.57 14.06 -12.07
N VAL A 134 -8.28 13.38 -12.97
CA VAL A 134 -9.67 13.68 -13.33
C VAL A 134 -10.60 13.43 -12.16
N THR A 135 -10.48 12.26 -11.52
CA THR A 135 -11.32 11.87 -10.38
C THR A 135 -11.03 12.71 -9.14
N ALA A 136 -9.77 13.03 -8.86
CA ALA A 136 -9.41 13.93 -7.76
C ALA A 136 -9.93 15.36 -7.97
N ALA A 137 -9.91 15.87 -9.21
CA ALA A 137 -10.50 17.17 -9.53
C ALA A 137 -12.03 17.16 -9.35
N ALA A 138 -12.70 16.07 -9.72
CA ALA A 138 -14.14 15.91 -9.52
C ALA A 138 -14.54 15.86 -8.04
N VAL A 139 -13.78 15.15 -7.19
CA VAL A 139 -13.98 15.17 -5.73
C VAL A 139 -13.82 16.60 -5.21
N LYS A 140 -12.69 17.24 -5.54
CA LYS A 140 -12.38 18.61 -5.09
C LYS A 140 -13.44 19.63 -5.47
N ALA A 141 -14.01 19.53 -6.66
CA ALA A 141 -15.07 20.42 -7.13
C ALA A 141 -16.37 20.33 -6.31
N SER A 142 -16.62 19.19 -5.67
CA SER A 142 -17.81 18.94 -4.85
C SER A 142 -17.58 19.17 -3.34
N GLU A 143 -16.35 19.37 -2.88
CA GLU A 143 -16.04 19.49 -1.45
C GLU A 143 -16.72 20.71 -0.80
N ASP A 144 -16.71 21.85 -1.49
CA ASP A 144 -17.21 23.12 -0.93
C ASP A 144 -18.73 23.10 -0.69
N SER A 145 -19.50 22.44 -1.56
CA SER A 145 -20.95 22.29 -1.41
C SER A 145 -21.32 21.16 -0.43
N TYR A 146 -20.55 20.07 -0.43
CA TYR A 146 -20.85 18.89 0.40
C TYR A 146 -20.51 19.09 1.88
N ARG A 147 -19.37 19.73 2.18
CA ARG A 147 -18.87 19.95 3.55
C ARG A 147 -19.87 20.59 4.52
N PRO A 148 -20.55 21.71 4.20
CA PRO A 148 -21.50 22.32 5.13
C PRO A 148 -22.70 21.40 5.40
N MET A 149 -23.18 20.71 4.36
CA MET A 149 -24.30 19.77 4.48
C MET A 149 -23.93 18.57 5.37
N LEU A 150 -22.76 17.96 5.13
CA LEU A 150 -22.24 16.89 5.98
C LEU A 150 -22.13 17.35 7.43
N SER A 151 -21.56 18.53 7.68
CA SER A 151 -21.37 19.06 9.04
C SER A 151 -22.70 19.24 9.78
N GLN A 152 -23.71 19.79 9.09
CA GLN A 152 -25.07 19.92 9.62
C GLN A 152 -25.67 18.55 9.94
N VAL A 153 -25.69 17.64 8.97
CA VAL A 153 -26.32 16.31 9.15
C VAL A 153 -25.61 15.51 10.23
N ARG A 154 -24.27 15.55 10.31
CA ARG A 154 -23.51 14.88 11.37
C ARG A 154 -23.80 15.46 12.75
N SER A 155 -24.00 16.77 12.85
CA SER A 155 -24.45 17.42 14.09
C SER A 155 -25.82 16.91 14.53
N VAL A 156 -26.79 16.92 13.60
CA VAL A 156 -28.16 16.43 13.85
C VAL A 156 -28.15 14.95 14.24
N GLN A 157 -27.42 14.10 13.50
CA GLN A 157 -27.28 12.67 13.82
C GLN A 157 -26.63 12.41 15.17
N LYS A 158 -25.69 13.27 15.62
CA LYS A 158 -25.13 13.19 16.97
C LYS A 158 -26.20 13.48 18.02
N GLN A 159 -27.01 14.51 17.83
CA GLN A 159 -28.10 14.86 18.74
C GLN A 159 -29.18 13.78 18.76
N LEU A 160 -29.60 13.30 17.59
CA LEU A 160 -30.54 12.17 17.46
C LEU A 160 -30.06 10.94 18.21
N ARG A 161 -28.76 10.60 18.17
CA ARG A 161 -28.22 9.48 18.95
C ARG A 161 -28.39 9.69 20.45
N GLN A 162 -28.11 10.90 20.95
CA GLN A 162 -28.25 11.23 22.38
C GLN A 162 -29.71 11.18 22.83
N GLU A 163 -30.62 11.80 22.07
CA GLU A 163 -32.05 11.80 22.38
C GLU A 163 -32.67 10.39 22.28
N ASN A 164 -32.25 9.57 21.31
CA ASN A 164 -32.70 8.18 21.20
C ASN A 164 -32.20 7.32 22.38
N GLU A 165 -30.96 7.51 22.84
CA GLU A 165 -30.46 6.84 24.04
C GLU A 165 -31.24 7.26 25.29
N HIS A 166 -31.53 8.55 25.42
CA HIS A 166 -32.34 9.08 26.51
C HIS A 166 -33.77 8.52 26.48
N LEU A 167 -34.43 8.58 25.32
CA LEU A 167 -35.77 8.04 25.12
C LEU A 167 -35.85 6.58 25.54
N LYS A 168 -34.90 5.76 25.06
CA LYS A 168 -34.83 4.34 25.39
C LYS A 168 -34.63 4.11 26.89
N ALA A 169 -33.86 4.97 27.57
CA ALA A 169 -33.68 4.91 29.01
C ALA A 169 -34.96 5.28 29.78
N SER A 170 -35.61 6.39 29.40
CA SER A 170 -36.86 6.87 30.01
C SER A 170 -38.01 5.88 29.82
N GLU A 171 -38.16 5.30 28.62
CA GLU A 171 -39.17 4.25 28.35
C GLU A 171 -38.93 2.98 29.18
N LYS A 172 -37.66 2.59 29.32
CA LYS A 172 -37.26 1.43 30.15
C LYS A 172 -37.52 1.67 31.63
N GLU A 173 -37.27 2.87 32.14
CA GLU A 173 -37.57 3.25 33.52
C GLU A 173 -39.09 3.26 33.76
N LEU A 174 -39.85 3.88 32.85
CA LEU A 174 -41.31 3.93 32.90
C LEU A 174 -41.94 2.52 32.94
N ALA A 175 -41.43 1.59 32.13
CA ALA A 175 -41.90 0.20 32.11
C ALA A 175 -41.62 -0.58 33.42
N ARG A 176 -40.63 -0.15 34.20
CA ARG A 176 -40.22 -0.82 35.46
C ARG A 176 -40.96 -0.29 36.68
N LEU A 177 -41.40 0.97 36.68
CA LEU A 177 -42.11 1.60 37.79
C LEU A 177 -43.58 1.13 37.85
N LYS A 178 -43.91 0.29 38.84
CA LYS A 178 -45.25 -0.28 39.05
C LYS A 178 -45.78 0.05 40.45
N GLY A 179 -47.07 0.31 40.57
CA GLY A 179 -47.72 0.70 41.83
C GLY A 179 -48.16 2.17 41.85
N GLU A 180 -49.11 2.50 42.72
CA GLU A 180 -49.65 3.87 42.86
C GLU A 180 -48.64 4.84 43.50
N GLU A 181 -47.71 4.34 44.30
CA GLU A 181 -46.66 5.14 44.96
C GLU A 181 -45.76 5.90 43.97
N PHE A 182 -45.63 5.39 42.73
CA PHE A 182 -44.85 6.03 41.67
C PHE A 182 -45.68 6.89 40.70
N ALA A 183 -46.97 7.14 40.98
CA ALA A 183 -47.88 7.83 40.04
C ALA A 183 -47.32 9.17 39.53
N GLN A 184 -46.79 10.00 40.43
CA GLN A 184 -46.19 11.30 40.07
C GLN A 184 -44.94 11.13 39.19
N ARG A 185 -44.05 10.18 39.54
CA ARG A 185 -42.83 9.90 38.78
C ARG A 185 -43.13 9.35 37.39
N ARG A 186 -44.15 8.48 37.26
CA ARG A 186 -44.62 7.98 35.96
C ARG A 186 -45.22 9.09 35.09
N ALA A 187 -46.00 10.01 35.68
CA ALA A 187 -46.54 11.14 34.95
C ALA A 187 -45.43 12.06 34.40
N ALA A 188 -44.39 12.32 35.20
CA ALA A 188 -43.22 13.08 34.78
C ALA A 188 -42.46 12.37 33.64
N LEU A 189 -42.15 11.07 33.78
CA LEU A 189 -41.48 10.29 32.72
C LEU A 189 -42.31 10.16 31.44
N THR A 190 -43.64 10.10 31.55
CA THR A 190 -44.52 10.06 30.38
C THR A 190 -44.44 11.36 29.58
N THR A 191 -44.39 12.49 30.29
CA THR A 191 -44.19 13.81 29.68
C THR A 191 -42.82 13.91 29.03
N ASP A 192 -41.77 13.50 29.73
CA ASP A 192 -40.39 13.46 29.22
C ASP A 192 -40.25 12.61 27.94
N VAL A 193 -40.88 11.43 27.90
CA VAL A 193 -40.94 10.58 26.71
C VAL A 193 -41.64 11.29 25.54
N ALA A 194 -42.75 11.97 25.79
CA ALA A 194 -43.49 12.69 24.76
C ALA A 194 -42.66 13.88 24.22
N ASP A 195 -42.04 14.65 25.11
CA ASP A 195 -41.18 15.79 24.77
C ASP A 195 -39.95 15.32 23.97
N THR A 196 -39.32 14.23 24.40
CA THR A 196 -38.16 13.65 23.71
C THR A 196 -38.54 13.14 22.32
N LYS A 197 -39.71 12.51 22.16
CA LYS A 197 -40.23 12.12 20.83
C LYS A 197 -40.47 13.33 19.93
N ALA A 198 -41.03 14.42 20.47
CA ALA A 198 -41.24 15.65 19.70
C ALA A 198 -39.91 16.31 19.27
N LYS A 199 -38.90 16.29 20.13
CA LYS A 199 -37.53 16.75 19.78
C LYS A 199 -36.92 15.90 18.68
N ILE A 200 -37.02 14.57 18.77
CA ILE A 200 -36.54 13.66 17.72
C ILE A 200 -37.20 13.97 16.38
N ALA A 201 -38.53 14.11 16.34
CA ALA A 201 -39.24 14.45 15.11
C ALA A 201 -38.83 15.81 14.53
N THR A 202 -38.52 16.79 15.38
CA THR A 202 -38.00 18.10 14.96
C THR A 202 -36.61 17.96 14.33
N LEU A 203 -35.70 17.25 15.00
CA LEU A 203 -34.34 17.00 14.52
C LEU A 203 -34.32 16.23 13.20
N GLU A 204 -35.20 15.24 13.03
CA GLU A 204 -35.35 14.52 11.76
C GLU A 204 -35.72 15.46 10.61
N GLY A 205 -36.56 16.47 10.87
CA GLY A 205 -36.92 17.50 9.90
C GLY A 205 -35.80 18.49 9.56
N GLU A 206 -34.73 18.58 10.37
CA GLU A 206 -33.57 19.43 10.07
C GLU A 206 -32.61 18.80 9.05
N ILE A 207 -32.76 17.50 8.74
CA ILE A 207 -31.97 16.82 7.71
C ILE A 207 -32.50 17.26 6.33
N PRO A 208 -31.66 17.83 5.46
CA PRO A 208 -32.09 18.24 4.12
C PRO A 208 -32.65 17.05 3.32
N ALA A 209 -33.76 17.25 2.62
CA ALA A 209 -34.36 16.21 1.78
C ALA A 209 -33.43 15.69 0.67
N SER A 210 -32.48 16.52 0.21
CA SER A 210 -31.47 16.15 -0.79
C SER A 210 -30.28 15.38 -0.21
N TRP A 211 -30.19 15.22 1.11
CA TRP A 211 -29.01 14.65 1.77
C TRP A 211 -28.61 13.28 1.22
N GLU A 212 -29.57 12.38 1.04
CA GLU A 212 -29.29 11.02 0.57
C GLU A 212 -28.67 11.02 -0.83
N THR A 213 -29.22 11.82 -1.75
CA THR A 213 -28.73 11.95 -3.12
C THR A 213 -27.35 12.62 -3.17
N GLU A 214 -27.12 13.68 -2.39
CA GLU A 214 -25.84 14.38 -2.34
C GLU A 214 -24.74 13.52 -1.70
N TYR A 215 -25.09 12.77 -0.64
CA TYR A 215 -24.20 11.79 -0.01
C TYR A 215 -23.81 10.68 -0.99
N GLU A 216 -24.79 10.10 -1.69
CA GLU A 216 -24.53 9.07 -2.69
C GLU A 216 -23.63 9.59 -3.81
N THR A 217 -23.90 10.79 -4.31
CA THR A 217 -23.10 11.44 -5.35
C THR A 217 -21.64 11.61 -4.90
N PHE A 218 -21.41 12.18 -3.71
CA PHE A 218 -20.06 12.37 -3.18
C PHE A 218 -19.33 11.04 -2.91
N SER A 219 -20.06 10.05 -2.38
CA SER A 219 -19.55 8.68 -2.16
C SER A 219 -19.10 8.02 -3.46
N LEU A 220 -19.86 8.20 -4.55
CA LEU A 220 -19.46 7.67 -5.87
C LEU A 220 -18.21 8.36 -6.42
N LEU A 221 -18.05 9.67 -6.22
CA LEU A 221 -16.85 10.41 -6.63
C LEU A 221 -15.60 9.91 -5.90
N THR A 222 -15.68 9.76 -4.57
CA THR A 222 -14.57 9.27 -3.74
C THR A 222 -14.25 7.80 -4.01
N ALA A 223 -15.27 6.97 -4.28
CA ALA A 223 -15.10 5.58 -4.70
C ALA A 223 -14.40 5.48 -6.07
N ALA A 224 -14.74 6.36 -7.02
CA ALA A 224 -14.08 6.41 -8.33
C ALA A 224 -12.60 6.81 -8.21
N GLU A 225 -12.26 7.83 -7.40
CA GLU A 225 -10.86 8.20 -7.15
C GLU A 225 -10.07 7.05 -6.50
N THR A 226 -10.66 6.43 -5.46
CA THR A 226 -10.05 5.30 -4.76
C THR A 226 -9.81 4.12 -5.71
N LYS A 227 -10.78 3.84 -6.59
CA LYS A 227 -10.67 2.79 -7.61
C LYS A 227 -9.54 3.10 -8.60
N ALA A 228 -9.45 4.33 -9.10
CA ALA A 228 -8.39 4.74 -10.02
C ALA A 228 -7.00 4.55 -9.38
N ARG A 229 -6.81 5.04 -8.15
CA ARG A 229 -5.54 4.89 -7.41
C ARG A 229 -5.17 3.43 -7.16
N ASN A 230 -6.10 2.61 -6.72
CA ASN A 230 -5.84 1.19 -6.45
C ASN A 230 -5.55 0.41 -7.73
N THR A 231 -6.24 0.73 -8.82
CA THR A 231 -6.02 0.09 -10.13
C THR A 231 -4.66 0.49 -10.69
N TYR A 232 -4.32 1.79 -10.68
CA TYR A 232 -3.00 2.30 -11.04
C TYR A 232 -1.90 1.56 -10.27
N ARG A 233 -2.00 1.48 -8.94
CA ARG A 233 -0.98 0.85 -8.10
C ARG A 233 -0.75 -0.61 -8.46
N ARG A 234 -1.81 -1.40 -8.57
CA ARG A 234 -1.69 -2.82 -8.95
C ARG A 234 -1.09 -2.98 -10.35
N ALA A 235 -1.51 -2.13 -11.28
CA ALA A 235 -1.02 -2.17 -12.64
C ALA A 235 0.47 -1.76 -12.73
N ALA A 236 0.86 -0.68 -12.06
CA ALA A 236 2.25 -0.22 -12.00
C ALA A 236 3.18 -1.27 -11.37
N ASP A 237 2.74 -1.93 -10.28
CA ASP A 237 3.48 -3.05 -9.68
C ASP A 237 3.62 -4.19 -10.70
N GLY A 238 2.52 -4.61 -11.34
CA GLY A 238 2.52 -5.67 -12.34
C GLY A 238 3.36 -5.37 -13.59
N THR A 239 3.44 -4.11 -14.02
CA THR A 239 4.33 -3.67 -15.09
C THR A 239 5.79 -3.96 -14.75
N PHE A 240 6.24 -3.55 -13.57
CA PHE A 240 7.63 -3.73 -13.18
C PHE A 240 7.95 -5.18 -12.81
N GLU A 241 7.05 -5.87 -12.08
CA GLU A 241 7.21 -7.28 -11.70
C GLU A 241 7.37 -8.16 -12.94
N GLY A 242 6.45 -8.08 -13.92
CA GLY A 242 6.54 -8.94 -15.12
C GLY A 242 7.80 -8.72 -15.95
N ALA A 243 8.26 -7.48 -16.09
CA ALA A 243 9.51 -7.18 -16.80
C ALA A 243 10.74 -7.66 -16.01
N SER A 244 10.74 -7.46 -14.69
CA SER A 244 11.83 -7.89 -13.81
C SER A 244 11.92 -9.41 -13.72
N GLU A 245 10.79 -10.12 -13.70
CA GLU A 245 10.74 -11.60 -13.69
C GLU A 245 11.42 -12.16 -14.94
N ALA A 246 11.08 -11.66 -16.13
CA ALA A 246 11.73 -12.07 -17.37
C ALA A 246 13.24 -11.77 -17.36
N LEU A 247 13.66 -10.63 -16.81
CA LEU A 247 15.07 -10.27 -16.70
C LEU A 247 15.81 -11.19 -15.72
N MET A 248 15.19 -11.55 -14.59
CA MET A 248 15.75 -12.49 -13.61
C MET A 248 15.94 -13.88 -14.22
N VAL A 249 15.02 -14.34 -15.08
CA VAL A 249 15.21 -15.58 -15.83
C VAL A 249 16.46 -15.50 -16.69
N LEU A 250 16.67 -14.40 -17.42
CA LEU A 250 17.88 -14.21 -18.23
C LEU A 250 19.15 -14.16 -17.35
N GLU A 251 19.12 -13.42 -16.23
CA GLU A 251 20.22 -13.37 -15.24
C GLU A 251 20.61 -14.74 -14.69
N ALA A 252 19.65 -15.64 -14.56
CA ALA A 252 19.88 -16.99 -14.08
C ALA A 252 20.52 -17.92 -15.13
N THR A 253 20.75 -17.47 -16.37
CA THR A 253 21.26 -18.32 -17.47
C THR A 253 22.64 -18.92 -17.17
N SER A 254 23.56 -18.18 -16.56
CA SER A 254 24.86 -18.73 -16.17
C SER A 254 24.75 -19.81 -15.08
N ALA A 255 23.84 -19.60 -14.12
CA ALA A 255 23.54 -20.59 -13.09
C ALA A 255 22.86 -21.82 -13.69
N TYR A 256 22.01 -21.63 -14.70
CA TYR A 256 21.35 -22.70 -15.44
C TYR A 256 22.37 -23.58 -16.18
N ILE A 257 23.32 -22.98 -16.91
CA ILE A 257 24.40 -23.69 -17.61
C ILE A 257 25.25 -24.50 -16.62
N ALA A 258 25.51 -23.97 -15.43
CA ALA A 258 26.30 -24.66 -14.41
C ALA A 258 25.66 -25.96 -13.88
N LEU A 259 24.38 -26.22 -14.16
CA LEU A 259 23.69 -27.46 -13.80
C LEU A 259 24.09 -28.66 -14.67
N GLU A 260 24.69 -28.44 -15.85
CA GLU A 260 24.95 -29.47 -16.85
C GLU A 260 25.67 -30.70 -16.27
N ALA A 261 26.80 -30.47 -15.59
CA ALA A 261 27.61 -31.56 -15.04
C ALA A 261 26.88 -32.35 -13.96
N GLU A 262 26.11 -31.67 -13.11
CA GLU A 262 25.31 -32.30 -12.06
C GLU A 262 24.20 -33.16 -12.69
N LEU A 263 23.51 -32.64 -13.71
CA LEU A 263 22.43 -33.34 -14.40
C LEU A 263 22.95 -34.57 -15.15
N ILE A 264 23.98 -34.42 -16.00
CA ILE A 264 24.54 -35.54 -16.78
C ILE A 264 25.07 -36.65 -15.86
N GLY A 265 25.64 -36.28 -14.71
CA GLY A 265 26.17 -37.23 -13.73
C GLY A 265 25.12 -38.18 -13.15
N LEU A 266 23.84 -37.76 -13.09
CA LEU A 266 22.76 -38.58 -12.54
C LEU A 266 22.50 -39.87 -13.32
N ARG A 267 22.77 -39.90 -14.63
CA ARG A 267 22.57 -41.11 -15.45
C ARG A 267 23.27 -42.32 -14.84
N SER A 268 24.56 -42.17 -14.57
CA SER A 268 25.39 -43.24 -14.00
C SER A 268 24.89 -43.71 -12.64
N ILE A 269 24.36 -42.79 -11.82
CA ILE A 269 23.83 -43.10 -10.48
C ILE A 269 22.52 -43.88 -10.57
N ILE A 270 21.62 -43.51 -11.49
CA ILE A 270 20.33 -44.17 -11.65
C ILE A 270 20.50 -45.54 -12.33
N GLU A 271 21.38 -45.65 -13.32
CA GLU A 271 21.67 -46.91 -14.02
C GLU A 271 22.35 -47.94 -13.10
N ALA A 272 23.21 -47.49 -12.18
CA ALA A 272 23.91 -48.34 -11.22
C ALA A 272 23.00 -48.92 -10.11
N VAL A 273 21.70 -48.58 -10.07
CA VAL A 273 20.76 -49.16 -9.11
C VAL A 273 20.48 -50.62 -9.48
N GLU A 274 20.98 -51.54 -8.66
CA GLU A 274 20.73 -52.98 -8.80
C GLU A 274 20.01 -53.55 -7.56
N LEU A 275 20.32 -53.04 -6.37
CA LEU A 275 19.79 -53.54 -5.11
C LEU A 275 18.86 -52.55 -4.43
N ASP A 276 18.04 -53.09 -3.54
CA ASP A 276 17.05 -52.34 -2.74
C ASP A 276 17.68 -51.20 -1.90
N ALA A 277 18.95 -51.35 -1.51
CA ALA A 277 19.71 -50.36 -0.75
C ALA A 277 20.13 -49.14 -1.60
N ASP A 278 20.31 -49.32 -2.91
CA ASP A 278 20.86 -48.32 -3.82
C ASP A 278 19.84 -47.24 -4.16
N TYR A 279 18.55 -47.60 -4.20
CA TYR A 279 17.43 -46.69 -4.47
C TYR A 279 17.42 -45.46 -3.56
N LYS A 280 17.80 -45.61 -2.29
CA LYS A 280 17.86 -44.48 -1.35
C LYS A 280 18.96 -43.48 -1.75
N SER A 281 20.11 -43.97 -2.20
CA SER A 281 21.22 -43.11 -2.62
C SER A 281 20.88 -42.37 -3.90
N ALA A 282 20.28 -43.07 -4.88
CA ALA A 282 19.83 -42.47 -6.14
C ALA A 282 18.70 -41.46 -5.92
N GLU A 283 17.72 -41.76 -5.04
CA GLU A 283 16.66 -40.82 -4.67
C GLU A 283 17.24 -39.53 -4.08
N GLU A 284 18.22 -39.62 -3.17
CA GLU A 284 18.86 -38.43 -2.57
C GLU A 284 19.72 -37.65 -3.58
N ALA A 285 20.41 -38.33 -4.51
CA ALA A 285 21.15 -37.65 -5.58
C ALA A 285 20.22 -36.85 -6.50
N VAL A 286 19.12 -37.46 -6.98
CA VAL A 286 18.13 -36.76 -7.82
C VAL A 286 17.46 -35.63 -7.04
N LYS A 287 17.19 -35.81 -5.75
CA LYS A 287 16.64 -34.77 -4.87
C LYS A 287 17.59 -33.59 -4.69
N GLN A 288 18.90 -33.83 -4.65
CA GLN A 288 19.89 -32.76 -4.58
C GLN A 288 19.90 -31.95 -5.89
N ALA A 289 19.95 -32.62 -7.05
CA ALA A 289 19.86 -31.94 -8.34
C ALA A 289 18.54 -31.17 -8.50
N GLU A 290 17.40 -31.74 -8.09
CA GLU A 290 16.11 -31.04 -8.08
C GLU A 290 16.15 -29.75 -7.24
N ARG A 291 16.90 -29.74 -6.13
CA ARG A 291 17.10 -28.54 -5.29
C ARG A 291 17.98 -27.52 -5.98
N SER A 292 19.07 -27.93 -6.62
CA SER A 292 19.93 -27.06 -7.41
C SER A 292 19.14 -26.39 -8.54
N VAL A 293 18.37 -27.18 -9.31
CA VAL A 293 17.50 -26.67 -10.39
C VAL A 293 16.44 -25.71 -9.85
N ARG A 294 15.81 -26.03 -8.70
CA ARG A 294 14.81 -25.16 -8.07
C ARG A 294 15.35 -23.77 -7.71
N ALA A 295 16.64 -23.64 -7.45
CA ALA A 295 17.25 -22.35 -7.11
C ALA A 295 17.49 -21.45 -8.34
N VAL A 296 17.28 -21.97 -9.56
CA VAL A 296 17.49 -21.26 -10.81
C VAL A 296 16.15 -20.76 -11.36
N GLU A 297 16.05 -19.44 -11.57
CA GLU A 297 14.82 -18.81 -12.05
C GLU A 297 14.42 -19.31 -13.45
N GLY A 298 13.14 -19.63 -13.61
CA GLY A 298 12.58 -20.16 -14.85
C GLY A 298 12.90 -21.63 -15.14
N ALA A 299 13.46 -22.40 -14.20
CA ALA A 299 13.82 -23.82 -14.39
C ALA A 299 12.75 -24.82 -13.92
N ASP A 300 11.49 -24.38 -13.77
CA ASP A 300 10.44 -25.17 -13.11
C ASP A 300 10.09 -26.48 -13.81
N ASP A 301 10.15 -26.55 -15.13
CA ASP A 301 9.76 -27.77 -15.86
C ASP A 301 10.82 -28.88 -15.73
N VAL A 302 12.11 -28.53 -15.78
CA VAL A 302 13.20 -29.47 -15.48
C VAL A 302 13.07 -29.97 -14.04
N LYS A 303 12.85 -29.07 -13.08
CA LYS A 303 12.61 -29.42 -11.68
C LYS A 303 11.40 -30.36 -11.53
N LYS A 304 10.29 -30.12 -12.24
CA LYS A 304 9.11 -30.99 -12.20
C LYS A 304 9.45 -32.39 -12.71
N ALA A 305 10.18 -32.50 -13.82
CA ALA A 305 10.62 -33.79 -14.38
C ALA A 305 11.54 -34.55 -13.40
N LEU A 306 12.56 -33.90 -12.83
CA LEU A 306 13.39 -34.49 -11.77
C LEU A 306 12.58 -34.89 -10.53
N GLY A 307 11.57 -34.10 -10.16
CA GLY A 307 10.66 -34.43 -9.07
C GLY A 307 9.84 -35.71 -9.35
N LYS A 308 9.51 -36.00 -10.62
CA LYS A 308 8.89 -37.28 -11.03
C LYS A 308 9.91 -38.42 -10.95
N ALA A 309 11.13 -38.22 -11.45
CA ALA A 309 12.22 -39.20 -11.37
C ALA A 309 12.53 -39.60 -9.91
N LYS A 310 12.68 -38.61 -9.01
CA LYS A 310 12.84 -38.82 -7.56
C LYS A 310 11.68 -39.67 -6.99
N LYS A 311 10.43 -39.33 -7.33
CA LYS A 311 9.26 -40.08 -6.85
C LYS A 311 9.25 -41.53 -7.34
N ALA A 312 9.80 -41.83 -8.53
CA ALA A 312 9.92 -43.18 -9.06
C ALA A 312 10.97 -44.01 -8.30
N LEU A 313 12.09 -43.39 -7.90
CA LEU A 313 13.12 -44.02 -7.06
C LEU A 313 12.70 -44.20 -5.59
N GLY A 314 11.71 -43.43 -5.14
CA GLY A 314 11.27 -43.43 -3.75
C GLY A 314 10.90 -44.82 -3.23
N LYS A 315 11.07 -45.01 -1.91
CA LYS A 315 10.92 -46.29 -1.19
C LYS A 315 9.69 -47.13 -1.53
N ARG A 316 8.58 -46.51 -1.95
CA ARG A 316 7.32 -47.18 -2.29
C ARG A 316 7.27 -47.75 -3.71
N LYS A 317 7.94 -47.10 -4.67
CA LYS A 317 7.85 -47.44 -6.10
C LYS A 317 9.06 -48.26 -6.55
N LYS A 318 10.27 -47.81 -6.23
CA LYS A 318 11.54 -48.44 -6.63
C LYS A 318 11.54 -48.85 -8.10
N ASP A 319 11.19 -47.90 -8.96
CA ASP A 319 11.01 -48.12 -10.39
C ASP A 319 12.11 -47.40 -11.16
N ARG A 320 13.20 -48.12 -11.41
CA ARG A 320 14.40 -47.59 -12.10
C ARG A 320 14.08 -47.15 -13.53
N GLU A 321 13.29 -47.93 -14.27
CA GLU A 321 12.97 -47.65 -15.67
C GLU A 321 12.16 -46.37 -15.80
N LYS A 322 11.12 -46.19 -14.96
CA LYS A 322 10.38 -44.92 -14.93
C LYS A 322 11.23 -43.75 -14.43
N ALA A 323 12.17 -43.99 -13.51
CA ALA A 323 13.09 -42.96 -13.07
C ALA A 323 13.99 -42.47 -14.21
N LEU A 324 14.54 -43.39 -15.01
CA LEU A 324 15.34 -43.06 -16.20
C LEU A 324 14.52 -42.30 -17.23
N ALA A 325 13.28 -42.73 -17.53
CA ALA A 325 12.43 -42.03 -18.48
C ALA A 325 12.13 -40.58 -18.08
N HIS A 326 11.83 -40.32 -16.80
CA HIS A 326 11.61 -38.95 -16.30
C HIS A 326 12.91 -38.13 -16.19
N TYR A 327 14.06 -38.79 -16.00
CA TYR A 327 15.35 -38.15 -16.06
C TYR A 327 15.72 -37.73 -17.49
N GLU A 328 15.42 -38.56 -18.48
CA GLU A 328 15.60 -38.25 -19.90
C GLU A 328 14.68 -37.10 -20.33
N GLU A 329 13.41 -37.11 -19.91
CA GLU A 329 12.49 -35.97 -20.04
C GLU A 329 13.12 -34.68 -19.47
N ALA A 330 13.80 -34.75 -18.31
CA ALA A 330 14.46 -33.60 -17.70
C ALA A 330 15.65 -33.09 -18.53
N LEU A 331 16.46 -34.00 -19.13
CA LEU A 331 17.58 -33.63 -20.00
C LEU A 331 17.12 -33.01 -21.31
N GLU A 332 16.04 -33.52 -21.92
CA GLU A 332 15.45 -32.95 -23.13
C GLU A 332 14.94 -31.52 -22.87
N LEU A 333 14.20 -31.32 -21.77
CA LEU A 333 13.76 -29.99 -21.34
C LEU A 333 14.94 -29.07 -21.05
N TYR A 334 16.01 -29.58 -20.44
CA TYR A 334 17.23 -28.82 -20.16
C TYR A 334 17.91 -28.34 -21.45
N ALA A 335 18.09 -29.24 -22.41
CA ALA A 335 18.72 -28.92 -23.70
C ALA A 335 17.89 -27.90 -24.51
N ALA A 336 16.57 -28.10 -24.60
CA ALA A 336 15.67 -27.16 -25.25
C ALA A 336 15.71 -25.78 -24.57
N GLN A 337 15.82 -25.77 -23.23
CA GLN A 337 15.89 -24.53 -22.47
C GLN A 337 17.20 -23.76 -22.67
N LEU A 338 18.32 -24.47 -22.82
CA LEU A 338 19.61 -23.85 -23.13
C LEU A 338 19.59 -23.10 -24.47
N GLU A 339 18.97 -23.69 -25.49
CA GLU A 339 18.93 -23.13 -26.84
C GLU A 339 18.20 -21.78 -26.86
N TRP A 340 16.96 -21.73 -26.32
CA TRP A 340 16.22 -20.47 -26.31
C TRP A 340 16.81 -19.45 -25.35
N ARG A 341 17.44 -19.88 -24.23
CA ARG A 341 18.13 -18.95 -23.30
C ARG A 341 19.28 -18.24 -23.99
N ALA A 342 20.06 -18.95 -24.81
CA ALA A 342 21.17 -18.37 -25.56
C ALA A 342 20.68 -17.32 -26.57
N GLN A 343 19.61 -17.63 -27.32
CA GLN A 343 18.99 -16.68 -28.23
C GLN A 343 18.42 -15.45 -27.50
N ALA A 344 17.67 -15.69 -26.41
CA ALA A 344 17.04 -14.63 -25.64
C ALA A 344 18.07 -13.71 -24.95
N GLU A 345 19.19 -14.23 -24.45
CA GLU A 345 20.27 -13.39 -23.93
C GLU A 345 20.87 -12.48 -25.01
N ALA A 346 21.05 -12.98 -26.24
CA ALA A 346 21.58 -12.17 -27.33
C ALA A 346 20.60 -11.07 -27.80
N GLU A 347 19.31 -11.37 -27.87
CA GLU A 347 18.31 -10.52 -28.51
C GLU A 347 17.52 -9.64 -27.52
N LEU A 348 17.27 -10.11 -26.29
CA LEU A 348 16.36 -9.46 -25.34
C LEU A 348 17.02 -8.79 -24.16
N ARG A 349 18.22 -9.22 -23.76
CA ARG A 349 18.89 -8.73 -22.54
C ARG A 349 18.99 -7.21 -22.50
N GLY A 350 19.50 -6.62 -23.57
CA GLY A 350 19.66 -5.17 -23.70
C GLY A 350 18.30 -4.43 -23.65
N PRO A 351 17.38 -4.72 -24.59
CA PRO A 351 16.05 -4.08 -24.61
C PRO A 351 15.26 -4.22 -23.30
N LEU A 352 15.29 -5.40 -22.68
CA LEU A 352 14.57 -5.66 -21.43
C LEU A 352 15.20 -4.92 -20.25
N ASN A 353 16.53 -4.87 -20.17
CA ASN A 353 17.22 -4.11 -19.15
C ASN A 353 16.94 -2.59 -19.29
N GLU A 354 17.01 -2.05 -20.51
CA GLU A 354 16.64 -0.64 -20.76
C GLU A 354 15.19 -0.34 -20.34
N TYR A 355 14.26 -1.26 -20.62
CA TYR A 355 12.87 -1.14 -20.22
C TYR A 355 12.72 -1.15 -18.69
N VAL A 356 13.31 -2.12 -17.99
CA VAL A 356 13.26 -2.20 -16.52
C VAL A 356 13.89 -0.97 -15.87
N GLU A 357 15.07 -0.52 -16.33
CA GLU A 357 15.72 0.69 -15.81
C GLU A 357 14.84 1.95 -16.00
N ALA A 358 14.19 2.09 -17.15
CA ALA A 358 13.29 3.22 -17.42
C ALA A 358 12.04 3.24 -16.53
N LEU A 359 11.64 2.08 -15.98
CA LEU A 359 10.50 1.95 -15.07
C LEU A 359 10.85 2.19 -13.61
N LYS A 360 12.09 1.94 -13.16
CA LYS A 360 12.48 1.97 -11.73
C LYS A 360 12.11 3.28 -11.01
N GLY A 361 12.30 4.41 -11.69
CA GLY A 361 11.99 5.73 -11.14
C GLY A 361 10.51 6.13 -11.18
N THR A 362 9.68 5.38 -11.92
CA THR A 362 8.28 5.72 -12.21
C THR A 362 7.35 4.57 -11.81
N LEU A 363 6.88 3.74 -12.77
CA LEU A 363 5.92 2.67 -12.48
C LEU A 363 6.50 1.60 -11.53
N GLY A 364 7.82 1.41 -11.54
CA GLY A 364 8.55 0.55 -10.61
C GLY A 364 8.95 1.19 -9.28
N ALA A 365 8.65 2.48 -9.05
CA ALA A 365 9.12 3.24 -7.88
C ALA A 365 8.75 2.60 -6.54
N ARG A 366 7.58 1.95 -6.48
CA ARG A 366 7.04 1.32 -5.26
C ARG A 366 7.73 0.01 -4.89
N LEU A 367 8.36 -0.64 -5.86
CA LEU A 367 9.02 -1.94 -5.69
C LEU A 367 10.53 -1.82 -5.51
N GLN A 368 11.06 -0.60 -5.47
CA GLN A 368 12.46 -0.39 -5.15
C GLN A 368 12.76 -0.73 -3.68
N PRO A 369 13.96 -1.26 -3.37
CA PRO A 369 14.30 -1.69 -2.02
C PRO A 369 14.35 -0.53 -1.02
N ALA A 370 14.68 0.68 -1.49
CA ALA A 370 14.76 1.89 -0.69
C ALA A 370 14.25 3.09 -1.48
N LEU A 371 13.86 4.15 -0.76
CA LEU A 371 13.53 5.43 -1.36
C LEU A 371 14.79 6.06 -1.94
N THR A 372 14.71 6.57 -3.17
CA THR A 372 15.73 7.49 -3.68
C THR A 372 15.69 8.79 -2.90
N ARG A 373 16.79 9.56 -2.93
CA ARG A 373 16.85 10.87 -2.28
C ARG A 373 15.72 11.79 -2.76
N ASP A 374 15.45 11.81 -4.06
CA ASP A 374 14.43 12.67 -4.66
C ASP A 374 13.02 12.24 -4.24
N GLN A 375 12.74 10.94 -4.22
CA GLN A 375 11.50 10.39 -3.67
C GLN A 375 11.34 10.79 -2.21
N ALA A 376 12.37 10.58 -1.37
CA ALA A 376 12.31 10.89 0.05
C ALA A 376 12.05 12.39 0.30
N LEU A 377 12.70 13.28 -0.45
CA LEU A 377 12.49 14.73 -0.33
C LEU A 377 11.07 15.15 -0.75
N PHE A 378 10.58 14.62 -1.87
CA PHE A 378 9.23 14.89 -2.35
C PHE A 378 8.16 14.39 -1.37
N LEU A 379 8.30 13.13 -0.92
CA LEU A 379 7.39 12.53 0.04
C LEU A 379 7.42 13.28 1.37
N ALA A 380 8.58 13.75 1.83
CA ALA A 380 8.69 14.56 3.04
C ALA A 380 7.90 15.86 2.93
N SER A 381 7.96 16.56 1.79
CA SER A 381 7.15 17.77 1.56
C SER A 381 5.66 17.46 1.44
N CYS A 382 5.29 16.45 0.65
CA CYS A 382 3.89 16.12 0.41
C CYS A 382 3.19 15.63 1.68
N THR A 383 3.84 14.78 2.48
CA THR A 383 3.28 14.27 3.73
C THR A 383 3.29 15.27 4.89
N ALA A 384 4.01 16.39 4.75
CA ALA A 384 3.98 17.46 5.75
C ALA A 384 2.72 18.32 5.68
N VAL A 385 1.94 18.19 4.60
CA VAL A 385 0.66 18.90 4.41
C VAL A 385 -0.47 18.11 5.08
N HIS A 386 -1.34 18.81 5.80
CA HIS A 386 -2.53 18.18 6.34
C HIS A 386 -3.51 17.85 5.21
N ARG A 387 -3.89 16.57 5.12
CA ARG A 387 -4.97 16.13 4.23
C ARG A 387 -6.24 15.97 5.03
N ASP A 388 -7.26 16.72 4.66
CA ASP A 388 -8.57 16.57 5.25
C ASP A 388 -9.23 15.28 4.75
N LEU A 389 -9.63 14.43 5.69
CA LEU A 389 -10.35 13.18 5.42
C LEU A 389 -11.76 13.19 6.04
N SER A 390 -12.16 14.31 6.67
CA SER A 390 -13.44 14.39 7.39
C SER A 390 -14.62 14.19 6.46
N LEU A 391 -14.49 14.52 5.18
CA LEU A 391 -15.55 14.37 4.18
C LEU A 391 -15.87 12.90 3.86
N ASN A 392 -15.01 11.96 4.25
CA ASN A 392 -15.24 10.53 4.07
C ASN A 392 -16.01 9.89 5.24
N PHE A 393 -16.27 10.63 6.32
CA PHE A 393 -16.85 10.13 7.57
C PHE A 393 -18.09 10.92 7.96
#